data_AF-A0A6B0GQL2-F1
#
_entry.id   AF-A0A6B0GQL2-F1
#
_cell.length_a   1.000
_cell.length_b   1.000
_cell.length_c   1.000
_cell.angle_alpha   90.00
_cell.angle_beta   90.00
_cell.angle_gamma   90.00
#
_symmetry.space_group_name_H-M   'P 1'
#
loop_
_entity.id
_entity.type
_entity.pdbx_description
1 polymer ?
#
loop_
_entity_poly.entity_id
_entity_poly.type
_entity_poly.pdbx_seq_one_letter_code
_entity_poly.pdbx_strand_id
1 'polypeptide(L)' 'MSDETQELGITESKQHSPGEWYAEVVRKAGLADYAPMGGFIVTRPRGYALWEGLQDHLDGWFKETGVQNAYFPVLIPES' A
#
# COMPACT_ATOMS: atom_id res chain seq x y z
N MET A 1 -15.42 28.83 2.70
CA MET A 1 -15.05 27.68 1.85
C MET A 1 -16.01 26.57 2.21
N SER A 2 -16.77 26.04 1.25
CA SER A 2 -17.79 25.02 1.49
C SER A 2 -17.18 23.70 1.98
N ASP A 3 -17.85 23.05 2.94
CA ASP A 3 -17.39 21.81 3.61
C ASP A 3 -16.98 20.69 2.62
N GLU A 4 -17.61 20.61 1.45
CA GLU A 4 -17.29 19.60 0.40
C GLU A 4 -15.84 19.67 -0.11
N THR A 5 -15.21 20.85 -0.12
CA THR A 5 -13.82 20.99 -0.61
C THR A 5 -12.82 20.47 0.42
N GLN A 6 -13.14 20.54 1.71
CA GLN A 6 -12.29 19.96 2.76
C GLN A 6 -12.39 18.43 2.81
N GLU A 7 -13.51 17.85 2.36
CA GLU A 7 -13.70 16.40 2.32
C GLU A 7 -12.79 15.74 1.26
N LEU A 8 -12.62 16.39 0.10
CA LEU A 8 -11.77 15.89 -0.99
C LEU A 8 -10.27 16.22 -0.81
N GLY A 9 -9.94 17.32 -0.12
CA GLY A 9 -8.56 17.78 0.09
C GLY A 9 -7.84 17.07 1.24
N ILE A 10 -6.52 17.18 1.34
CA ILE A 10 -5.76 16.77 2.53
C ILE A 10 -5.87 17.87 3.58
N THR A 11 -6.32 17.52 4.77
CA THR A 11 -6.63 18.43 5.88
C THR A 11 -5.48 18.56 6.87
N GLU A 12 -4.60 17.55 6.92
CA GLU A 12 -3.48 17.51 7.85
C GLU A 12 -2.16 18.04 7.27
N SER A 13 -1.33 18.65 8.11
CA SER A 13 -0.02 19.17 7.68
C SER A 13 1.04 18.08 7.70
N LYS A 14 1.72 17.84 6.57
CA LYS A 14 2.86 16.91 6.51
C LYS A 14 3.97 17.23 7.51
N GLN A 15 4.24 18.51 7.76
CA GLN A 15 5.35 18.92 8.64
C GLN A 15 5.02 18.75 10.12
N HIS A 16 3.77 19.01 10.52
CA HIS A 16 3.36 19.06 11.93
C HIS A 16 2.62 17.78 12.38
N SER A 17 1.90 17.12 11.47
CA SER A 17 1.09 15.92 11.69
C SER A 17 1.39 14.84 10.62
N PRO A 18 2.63 14.35 10.48
CA PRO A 18 3.02 13.47 9.36
C PRO A 18 2.25 12.15 9.30
N GLY A 19 1.87 11.59 10.45
CA GLY A 19 1.11 10.33 10.51
C GLY A 19 -0.30 10.47 9.97
N GLU A 20 -1.07 11.44 10.47
CA GLU A 20 -2.44 11.70 10.00
C GLU A 20 -2.45 12.19 8.55
N TRP A 21 -1.50 13.05 8.18
CA TRP A 21 -1.30 13.45 6.78
C TRP A 21 -1.09 12.23 5.86
N TYR A 22 -0.25 11.28 6.26
CA TYR A 22 0.00 10.08 5.47
C TYR A 22 -1.25 9.21 5.35
N ALA A 23 -1.95 8.98 6.47
CA ALA A 23 -3.19 8.19 6.48
C ALA A 23 -4.28 8.83 5.63
N GLU A 24 -4.41 10.15 5.63
CA GLU A 24 -5.33 10.87 4.73
C GLU A 24 -4.95 10.71 3.27
N VAL A 25 -3.67 10.93 2.92
CA VAL A 25 -3.20 10.81 1.54
C VAL A 25 -3.47 9.40 0.99
N VAL A 26 -3.10 8.37 1.74
CA VAL A 26 -3.25 6.97 1.31
C VAL A 26 -4.72 6.61 1.09
N ARG A 27 -5.61 6.99 2.03
CA ARG A 27 -7.04 6.67 1.94
C ARG A 27 -7.78 7.50 0.89
N LYS A 28 -7.60 8.83 0.90
CA LYS A 28 -8.26 9.75 -0.05
C LYS A 28 -7.78 9.54 -1.48
N ALA A 29 -6.53 9.10 -1.69
CA ALA A 29 -6.04 8.68 -3.00
C ALA A 29 -6.57 7.29 -3.43
N GLY A 30 -7.24 6.55 -2.56
CA GLY A 30 -7.76 5.21 -2.85
C GLY A 30 -6.66 4.16 -2.99
N LEU A 31 -5.55 4.28 -2.25
CA LEU A 31 -4.44 3.32 -2.28
C LEU A 31 -4.66 2.16 -1.32
N ALA A 32 -5.06 2.44 -0.08
CA ALA A 32 -5.34 1.43 0.93
C ALA A 32 -6.31 1.96 2.00
N ASP A 33 -7.00 1.04 2.67
CA ASP A 33 -7.95 1.31 3.76
C ASP A 33 -7.64 0.42 4.97
N TYR A 34 -8.08 0.83 6.16
CA TYR A 34 -7.98 -0.01 7.36
C TYR A 34 -8.94 -1.20 7.26
N ALA A 35 -8.45 -2.38 7.61
CA ALA A 35 -9.30 -3.56 7.78
C ALA A 35 -10.09 -3.45 9.10
N PRO A 36 -11.21 -4.20 9.25
CA PRO A 36 -11.97 -4.21 10.50
C PRO A 36 -11.20 -4.84 11.68
N MET A 37 -10.12 -5.59 11.42
CA MET A 37 -9.22 -6.12 12.44
C MET A 37 -8.04 -5.17 12.65
N GLY A 38 -7.73 -4.89 13.91
CA GLY A 38 -6.60 -4.04 14.28
C GLY A 38 -5.28 -4.57 13.71
N GLY A 39 -4.48 -3.67 13.12
CA GLY A 39 -3.18 -3.98 12.54
C GLY A 39 -3.21 -4.47 11.08
N PHE A 40 -4.39 -4.67 10.49
CA PHE A 40 -4.52 -5.09 9.09
C PHE A 40 -4.92 -3.92 8.18
N ILE A 41 -4.37 -3.92 6.96
CA ILE A 41 -4.62 -2.93 5.92
C ILE A 41 -5.11 -3.66 4.67
N VAL A 42 -6.16 -3.14 4.04
CA VAL A 42 -6.68 -3.60 2.76
C VAL A 42 -6.08 -2.70 1.66
N THR A 43 -5.19 -3.27 0.85
CA THR A 43 -4.69 -2.57 -0.34
C THR A 43 -5.78 -2.54 -1.41
N ARG A 44 -6.15 -1.33 -1.87
CA ARG A 44 -7.18 -1.13 -2.91
C ARG A 44 -6.60 -1.35 -4.31
N PRO A 45 -7.43 -1.48 -5.37
CA PRO A 45 -6.95 -1.73 -6.72
C PRO A 45 -5.87 -0.74 -7.21
N ARG A 46 -5.99 0.55 -6.88
CA ARG A 46 -4.97 1.55 -7.24
C ARG A 46 -3.63 1.30 -6.54
N GLY A 47 -3.65 0.94 -5.26
CA GLY A 47 -2.44 0.61 -4.50
C GLY A 47 -1.83 -0.72 -4.97
N TYR A 48 -2.67 -1.71 -5.29
CA TYR A 48 -2.22 -3.00 -5.76
C TYR A 48 -1.60 -2.92 -7.16
N ALA A 49 -2.15 -2.09 -8.06
CA ALA A 49 -1.57 -1.85 -9.38
C ALA A 49 -0.15 -1.26 -9.31
N LEU A 50 0.14 -0.43 -8.30
CA LEU A 50 1.52 0.05 -8.06
C LEU A 50 2.44 -1.09 -7.62
N TRP A 51 1.93 -1.99 -6.78
CA TRP A 51 2.67 -3.18 -6.36
C TRP A 51 2.93 -4.14 -7.54
N GLU A 52 1.93 -4.41 -8.37
CA GLU A 52 2.09 -5.24 -9.58
C GLU A 52 3.15 -4.66 -10.51
N GLY A 53 3.15 -3.34 -10.74
CA GLY A 53 4.18 -2.69 -11.54
C GLY A 53 5.60 -2.81 -10.97
N LEU A 54 5.74 -2.74 -9.65
CA LEU A 54 7.03 -2.97 -8.98
C LEU A 54 7.46 -4.43 -9.10
N GLN A 55 6.54 -5.35 -8.87
CA GLN A 55 6.79 -6.80 -8.93
C GLN A 55 7.23 -7.20 -10.34
N ASP A 56 6.50 -6.81 -11.37
CA ASP A 56 6.80 -7.14 -12.77
C ASP A 56 8.17 -6.61 -13.20
N HIS A 57 8.50 -5.38 -12.80
CA HIS A 57 9.77 -4.76 -13.15
C HIS A 57 10.96 -5.48 -12.49
N LEU A 58 10.87 -5.73 -11.19
CA LEU A 58 11.93 -6.39 -10.43
C LEU A 58 12.08 -7.87 -10.83
N ASP A 59 10.98 -8.56 -11.04
CA ASP A 59 10.97 -9.95 -11.51
C ASP A 59 11.69 -10.10 -12.86
N GLY A 60 11.47 -9.17 -13.79
CA GLY A 60 12.22 -9.08 -15.05
C GLY A 60 13.72 -8.97 -14.82
N TRP A 61 14.16 -8.01 -14.00
CA TRP A 61 15.58 -7.84 -13.69
C TRP A 61 16.22 -9.06 -13.02
N PHE A 62 15.51 -9.74 -12.11
CA PHE A 62 16.06 -10.95 -11.48
C PHE A 62 16.22 -12.09 -12.49
N LYS A 63 15.24 -12.28 -13.37
CA LYS A 63 15.31 -13.31 -14.42
C LYS A 63 16.46 -13.10 -15.39
N GLU A 64 16.82 -11.84 -15.70
CA GLU A 64 18.00 -11.51 -16.51
C GLU A 64 19.32 -12.01 -15.87
N THR A 65 19.37 -12.11 -14.54
CA THR A 65 20.53 -12.64 -13.80
C THR A 65 20.53 -14.17 -13.66
N GLY A 66 19.51 -14.86 -14.19
CA GLY A 66 19.35 -16.31 -14.10
C GLY A 66 18.61 -16.80 -12.86
N VAL A 67 18.01 -15.90 -12.07
CA VAL A 67 17.18 -16.27 -10.90
C VAL A 67 15.89 -16.94 -11.36
N GLN A 68 15.46 -17.94 -10.61
CA GLN A 68 14.18 -18.63 -10.80
C GLN A 68 13.30 -18.48 -9.56
N ASN A 69 12.04 -18.10 -9.76
CA ASN A 69 11.08 -17.98 -8.67
C ASN A 69 10.73 -19.36 -8.10
N ALA A 70 10.61 -19.42 -6.78
CA ALA A 70 10.12 -20.58 -6.06
C ALA A 70 9.09 -20.13 -5.02
N TYR A 71 8.18 -21.03 -4.63
CA TYR A 71 7.17 -20.77 -3.60
C TYR A 71 7.27 -21.83 -2.52
N PHE A 72 7.44 -21.37 -1.28
CA PHE A 72 7.53 -22.23 -0.11
C PHE A 72 6.23 -22.11 0.72
N PRO A 73 5.91 -23.13 1.54
CA PRO A 73 4.77 -23.05 2.45
C PRO A 73 4.86 -21.83 3.37
N VAL A 74 3.74 -21.13 3.54
CA VAL A 74 3.63 -19.99 4.48
C VAL A 74 3.70 -20.47 5.93
N LEU A 75 3.18 -21.66 6.20
CA LEU A 75 3.17 -22.26 7.53
C LEU A 75 4.37 -23.20 7.68
N ILE A 76 5.10 -23.05 8.78
CA ILE A 76 6.19 -23.94 9.18
C ILE A 76 5.70 -24.75 10.38
N PRO A 77 5.92 -26.08 10.41
CA PRO A 77 5.56 -26.89 11.57
C PRO A 77 6.25 -26.39 12.83
N GLU A 78 5.51 -26.32 13.93
CA GLU A 78 6.12 -26.28 15.26
C GLU A 78 6.77 -27.65 15.48
N SER A 79 8.05 -27.66 15.88
CA SER A 79 8.91 -28.85 15.99
C SER A 79 8.28 -30.05 16.69
#